data_AF-A0A081B1A8-F1
#
_entry.id   AF-A0A081B1A8-F1
#
_cell.length_a   1.000
_cell.length_b   1.000
_cell.length_c   1.000
_cell.angle_alpha   90.00
_cell.angle_beta   90.00
_cell.angle_gamma   90.00
#
_symmetry.space_group_name_H-M   'P 1'
#
loop_
_entity.id
_entity.type
_entity.pdbx_description
1 polymer ?
#
loop_
_entity_poly.entity_id
_entity_poly.type
_entity_poly.pdbx_seq_one_letter_code
_entity_poly.pdbx_strand_id
1 'polypeptide(L)'
;MTTSFITYITFNAVLPITYRERASYYRERSSEMYNAFWYFMGSTIVEIPYCFGASFIFLVIYFPLVRFSGVVEFFSYWLNLSMLVLVQAYFGQLLAYSLPSIEVASSSRS
;
A
#
# COMPACT_ATOMS: atom_id res chain seq x y z
N MET A 1 3.95 21.32 -2.51
CA MET A 1 5.10 20.85 -3.32
C MET A 1 5.67 19.53 -2.79
N THR A 2 6.06 19.44 -1.51
CA THR A 2 6.62 18.21 -0.91
C THR A 2 5.66 17.02 -0.94
N THR A 3 4.38 17.21 -0.60
CA THR A 3 3.37 16.14 -0.57
C THR A 3 3.18 15.49 -1.93
N SER A 4 3.13 16.28 -3.01
CA SER A 4 3.00 15.78 -4.38
C SER A 4 4.20 14.93 -4.81
N PHE A 5 5.41 15.31 -4.39
CA PHE A 5 6.63 14.58 -4.70
C PHE A 5 6.70 13.24 -3.95
N ILE A 6 6.30 13.24 -2.68
CA ILE A 6 6.17 12.02 -1.87
C ILE A 6 5.14 11.07 -2.50
N THR A 7 3.98 11.57 -2.92
CA THR A 7 2.97 10.76 -3.63
C THR A 7 3.55 10.08 -4.86
N TYR A 8 4.31 10.81 -5.68
CA TYR A 8 4.91 10.25 -6.90
C TYR A 8 5.92 9.13 -6.59
N ILE A 9 6.77 9.33 -5.58
CA ILE A 9 7.76 8.33 -5.15
C ILE A 9 7.06 7.09 -4.59
N THR A 10 6.10 7.27 -3.68
CA THR A 10 5.35 6.17 -3.07
C THR A 10 4.57 5.39 -4.13
N PHE A 11 4.01 6.05 -5.15
CA PHE A 11 3.27 5.39 -6.21
C PHE A 11 4.14 4.42 -7.00
N ASN A 12 5.32 4.90 -7.41
CA ASN A 12 6.28 4.10 -8.16
C ASN A 12 6.89 2.96 -7.31
N ALA A 13 6.97 3.14 -5.99
CA ALA A 13 7.46 2.11 -5.08
C ALA A 13 6.39 1.04 -4.78
N VAL A 14 5.12 1.44 -4.62
CA VAL A 14 4.02 0.55 -4.27
C VAL A 14 3.64 -0.35 -5.45
N LEU A 15 3.62 0.16 -6.68
CA LEU A 15 3.30 -0.63 -7.88
C LEU A 15 4.05 -1.98 -7.95
N PRO A 16 5.39 -2.03 -7.94
CA PRO A 16 6.13 -3.29 -8.02
C PRO A 16 5.96 -4.18 -6.78
N ILE A 17 5.69 -3.60 -5.61
CA ILE A 17 5.41 -4.34 -4.37
C ILE A 17 4.07 -5.08 -4.50
N THR A 18 3.01 -4.38 -4.92
CA THR A 18 1.70 -4.99 -5.13
C THR A 18 1.73 -6.08 -6.21
N TYR A 19 2.54 -5.92 -7.26
CA TYR A 19 2.75 -6.96 -8.27
C TYR A 19 3.38 -8.25 -7.70
N ARG A 20 4.26 -8.14 -6.70
CA ARG A 20 4.90 -9.31 -6.06
C ARG A 20 3.93 -10.06 -5.14
N GLU A 21 3.10 -9.35 -4.40
CA GLU A 21 2.10 -9.95 -3.52
C GLU A 21 1.04 -10.75 -4.31
N ARG A 22 0.70 -10.29 -5.52
CA ARG A 22 -0.20 -10.99 -6.46
C ARG A 22 0.28 -12.41 -6.82
N ALA A 23 1.59 -12.63 -6.93
CA ALA A 23 2.14 -13.94 -7.26
C ALA A 23 1.90 -14.98 -6.15
N SER A 24 1.86 -14.54 -4.89
CA SER A 24 1.54 -15.41 -3.75
C SER A 24 0.04 -15.73 -3.67
N TYR A 25 -0.82 -14.74 -3.93
CA TYR A 25 -2.28 -14.88 -3.92
C TYR A 25 -2.79 -15.93 -4.92
N TYR A 26 -2.26 -15.95 -6.14
CA TYR A 26 -2.67 -16.95 -7.14
C TYR A 26 -2.29 -18.39 -6.77
N ARG A 27 -1.20 -18.57 -6.02
CA ARG A 27 -0.76 -19.90 -5.56
C ARG A 27 -1.62 -20.43 -4.40
N GLU A 28 -2.15 -19.54 -3.58
CA GLU A 28 -3.01 -19.92 -2.45
C GLU A 28 -4.47 -20.15 -2.91
N ARG A 29 -4.93 -19.40 -3.92
CA ARG A 29 -6.26 -19.60 -4.52
C ARG A 29 -6.42 -20.94 -5.23
N SER A 30 -5.37 -21.50 -5.83
CA SER A 30 -5.43 -22.81 -6.51
C SER A 30 -5.60 -24.00 -5.56
N SER A 31 -5.46 -23.78 -4.25
CA SER A 31 -5.59 -24.83 -3.23
C SER A 31 -6.99 -24.89 -2.60
N GLU A 32 -7.91 -24.00 -2.98
CA GLU A 32 -9.30 -23.88 -2.48
C GLU A 32 -9.49 -23.89 -0.94
N MET A 33 -8.42 -23.74 -0.15
CA MET A 33 -8.50 -23.97 1.29
C MET A 33 -9.03 -22.77 2.11
N TYR A 34 -9.17 -21.57 1.52
CA TYR A 34 -9.61 -20.38 2.25
C TYR A 34 -10.59 -19.49 1.47
N ASN A 35 -11.62 -19.03 2.18
CA ASN A 35 -12.63 -18.11 1.68
C ASN A 35 -12.02 -16.71 1.45
N ALA A 36 -12.15 -16.18 0.22
CA ALA A 36 -11.56 -14.91 -0.22
C ALA A 36 -11.91 -13.70 0.66
N PHE A 37 -13.05 -13.75 1.34
CA PHE A 37 -13.46 -12.70 2.28
C PHE A 37 -12.50 -12.58 3.46
N TRP A 38 -12.09 -13.71 4.06
CA TRP A 38 -11.19 -13.71 5.21
C TRP A 38 -9.76 -13.28 4.86
N TYR A 39 -9.31 -13.58 3.64
CA TYR A 39 -8.01 -13.13 3.15
C TYR A 39 -7.97 -11.60 2.98
N PHE A 40 -9.03 -11.03 2.38
CA PHE A 40 -9.14 -9.58 2.22
C PHE A 40 -9.23 -8.87 3.57
N MET A 41 -10.00 -9.43 4.51
CA MET A 41 -10.14 -8.88 5.86
C MET A 41 -8.83 -8.99 6.66
N GLY A 42 -8.10 -10.11 6.56
CA GLY A 42 -6.79 -10.27 7.18
C GLY A 42 -5.74 -9.30 6.61
N SER A 43 -5.70 -9.14 5.28
CA SER A 43 -4.78 -8.22 4.61
C SER A 43 -5.03 -6.78 5.04
N THR A 44 -6.28 -6.33 5.02
CA THR A 44 -6.64 -4.95 5.40
C THR A 44 -6.33 -4.63 6.87
N ILE A 45 -6.56 -5.58 7.79
CA ILE A 45 -6.23 -5.41 9.21
C ILE A 45 -4.73 -5.26 9.44
N VAL A 46 -3.88 -5.92 8.64
CA VAL A 46 -2.41 -5.81 8.73
C VAL A 46 -1.89 -4.57 8.01
N GLU A 47 -2.52 -4.17 6.91
CA GLU A 47 -2.13 -3.02 6.10
C GLU A 47 -2.24 -1.70 6.88
N ILE A 48 -3.35 -1.52 7.60
CA ILE A 48 -3.64 -0.28 8.34
C ILE A 48 -2.51 0.07 9.33
N PRO A 49 -2.15 -0.79 10.31
CA PRO A 49 -1.07 -0.49 11.25
C PRO A 49 0.29 -0.36 10.57
N TYR A 50 0.55 -1.11 9.49
CA TYR A 50 1.77 -0.97 8.72
C TYR A 50 1.90 0.43 8.08
N CYS A 51 0.84 0.93 7.44
CA CYS A 51 0.83 2.27 6.85
C CYS A 51 1.00 3.38 7.89
N PHE A 52 0.33 3.27 9.05
CA PHE A 52 0.47 4.22 10.15
C PHE A 52 1.89 4.22 10.74
N GLY A 53 2.46 3.03 10.96
CA GLY A 53 3.82 2.86 11.46
C GLY A 53 4.88 3.38 10.50
N ALA A 54 4.80 3.04 9.21
CA ALA A 54 5.73 3.51 8.19
C ALA A 54 5.68 5.04 8.04
N SER A 55 4.48 5.62 8.03
CA SER A 55 4.29 7.08 7.98
C SER A 55 4.85 7.78 9.22
N PHE A 56 4.72 7.15 10.40
CA PHE A 56 5.27 7.68 11.66
C PHE A 56 6.80 7.68 11.67
N ILE A 57 7.43 6.57 11.27
CA ILE A 57 8.89 6.46 11.18
C ILE A 57 9.45 7.49 10.19
N PHE A 58 8.82 7.62 9.02
CA PHE A 58 9.20 8.62 8.03
C PHE A 58 9.13 10.04 8.61
N LEU A 59 8.03 10.35 9.31
CA LEU A 59 7.82 11.66 9.90
C LEU A 59 8.84 11.99 11.00
N VAL A 60 9.16 11.03 11.89
CA VAL A 60 10.14 11.21 12.98
C VAL A 60 11.52 11.56 12.43
N ILE A 61 11.90 11.02 11.27
CA ILE A 61 13.17 11.36 10.62
C ILE A 61 13.07 12.69 9.86
N TYR A 62 11.95 12.95 9.18
CA TYR A 62 11.76 14.14 8.35
C TYR A 62 11.62 15.43 9.18
N PHE A 63 10.96 15.37 10.33
CA PHE A 63 10.69 16.52 11.19
C PHE A 63 11.96 17.25 11.70
N PRO A 64 13.00 16.57 12.22
CA PRO A 64 14.25 17.23 12.60
C PRO A 64 15.05 17.76 11.39
N LEU A 65 14.91 17.16 10.20
CA LEU A 65 15.57 17.65 8.98
C LEU A 65 15.03 19.03 8.55
N VAL A 66 13.73 19.27 8.72
CA VAL A 66 13.07 20.53 8.33
C VAL A 66 13.22 21.61 9.42
N ARG A 67 13.66 21.23 10.64
CA ARG A 67 13.77 22.13 11.80
C ARG A 67 12.48 22.88 12.13
N PHE A 68 11.33 22.24 11.87
CA PHE A 68 10.03 22.82 12.20
C PHE A 68 9.71 22.57 13.69
N SER A 69 9.25 23.59 14.42
CA SER A 69 8.89 23.47 15.84
C SER A 69 7.38 23.67 16.03
N GLY A 70 6.63 22.56 16.02
CA GLY A 70 5.18 22.59 16.17
C GLY A 70 4.60 21.18 16.37
N VAL A 71 4.11 20.89 17.58
CA VAL A 71 3.56 19.56 17.93
C VAL A 71 2.19 19.34 17.27
N VAL A 72 1.39 20.39 17.15
CA VAL A 72 0.06 20.32 16.51
C VAL A 72 0.20 20.10 15.01
N GLU A 73 1.17 20.78 14.40
CA GLU A 73 1.53 20.66 12.99
C GLU A 73 2.12 19.27 12.69
N PHE A 74 2.91 18.71 13.62
CA PHE A 74 3.42 17.34 13.53
C PHE A 74 2.28 16.31 13.43
N PHE A 75 1.34 16.33 14.38
CA PHE A 75 0.22 15.38 14.38
C PHE A 75 -0.73 15.59 13.20
N SER A 76 -1.00 16.84 12.83
CA SER A 76 -1.86 17.15 11.68
C SER A 76 -1.23 16.69 10.36
N TYR A 77 0.08 16.89 10.19
CA TYR A 77 0.81 16.43 9.01
C TYR A 77 0.98 14.90 8.99
N TRP A 78 1.20 14.27 10.14
CA TRP A 78 1.21 12.81 10.28
C TRP A 78 -0.09 12.19 9.79
N LEU A 79 -1.23 12.69 10.28
CA LEU A 79 -2.55 12.19 9.91
C LEU A 79 -2.81 12.38 8.41
N ASN A 80 -2.42 13.52 7.85
CA ASN A 80 -2.58 13.78 6.42
C ASN A 80 -1.72 12.83 5.57
N LEU A 81 -0.48 12.60 5.98
CA LEU A 81 0.45 11.68 5.31
C LEU A 81 -0.03 10.23 5.39
N SER A 82 -0.47 9.76 6.56
CA SER A 82 -0.98 8.39 6.72
C SER A 82 -2.23 8.14 5.87
N MET A 83 -3.14 9.11 5.79
CA MET A 83 -4.33 9.01 4.93
C MET A 83 -3.96 8.94 3.45
N LEU A 84 -2.99 9.75 3.02
CA LEU A 84 -2.48 9.74 1.65
C LEU A 84 -1.84 8.40 1.27
N VAL A 85 -1.02 7.84 2.16
CA VAL A 85 -0.38 6.52 1.96
C VAL A 85 -1.42 5.40 1.90
N LEU A 86 -2.43 5.43 2.77
CA LEU A 86 -3.54 4.47 2.73
C LEU A 86 -4.30 4.53 1.40
N VAL A 87 -4.66 5.72 0.92
CA VAL A 87 -5.33 5.88 -0.38
C VAL A 87 -4.48 5.30 -1.51
N GLN A 88 -3.16 5.47 -1.46
CA GLN A 88 -2.26 4.87 -2.44
C GLN A 88 -2.16 3.35 -2.35
N ALA A 89 -2.07 2.78 -1.16
CA ALA A 89 -2.02 1.33 -0.96
C ALA A 89 -3.30 0.67 -1.51
N TYR A 90 -4.48 1.20 -1.15
CA TYR A 90 -5.76 0.71 -1.66
C TYR A 90 -5.91 0.93 -3.17
N PHE A 91 -5.41 2.05 -3.70
CA PHE A 91 -5.42 2.29 -5.14
C PHE A 91 -4.49 1.30 -5.88
N GLY A 92 -3.33 0.95 -5.31
CA GLY A 92 -2.45 -0.09 -5.81
C GLY A 92 -3.13 -1.46 -5.84
N GLN A 93 -3.82 -1.83 -4.76
CA GLN A 93 -4.62 -3.06 -4.71
C GLN A 93 -5.75 -3.04 -5.74
N LEU A 94 -6.48 -1.94 -5.90
CA LEU A 94 -7.53 -1.78 -6.91
C LEU A 94 -6.97 -1.95 -8.33
N LEU A 95 -5.81 -1.35 -8.63
CA LEU A 95 -5.12 -1.53 -9.90
C LEU A 95 -4.67 -2.98 -10.11
N ALA A 96 -4.21 -3.66 -9.06
CA ALA A 96 -3.83 -5.07 -9.16
C ALA A 96 -5.02 -5.99 -9.49
N TYR A 97 -6.22 -5.67 -9.01
CA TYR A 97 -7.46 -6.36 -9.39
C TYR A 97 -7.98 -5.94 -10.77
N SER A 98 -7.86 -4.67 -11.14
CA SER A 98 -8.44 -4.15 -12.38
C SER A 98 -7.58 -4.39 -13.62
N LEU A 99 -6.26 -4.52 -13.49
CA LEU A 99 -5.36 -4.86 -14.60
C LEU A 99 -5.36 -6.40 -14.83
N PRO A 100 -6.03 -6.89 -15.89
CA PRO A 100 -6.11 -8.31 -16.21
C PRO A 100 -4.90 -8.65 -17.09
N SER A 101 -3.80 -9.15 -16.53
CA SER A 101 -2.62 -9.45 -17.37
C SER A 101 -1.90 -10.77 -17.06
N ILE A 102 -2.41 -11.62 -16.16
CA ILE A 102 -1.81 -12.96 -15.94
C ILE A 102 -2.84 -14.09 -15.94
N GLU A 103 -4.10 -13.81 -15.61
CA GLU A 103 -5.17 -14.83 -15.64
C GLU A 103 -5.60 -15.23 -17.06
N VAL A 104 -5.34 -14.39 -18.07
CA VAL A 104 -5.67 -14.70 -19.49
C VAL A 104 -4.51 -15.32 -20.27
N ALA A 105 -3.29 -15.32 -19.72
CA ALA A 105 -2.11 -15.85 -20.41
C ALA A 105 -1.74 -17.29 -19.99
N SER A 106 -2.25 -17.77 -18.85
CA SER A 106 -1.96 -19.14 -18.37
C SER A 106 -3.01 -20.18 -18.78
N SER A 107 -4.16 -19.78 -19.31
CA SER A 107 -5.26 -20.69 -19.71
C SER A 107 -5.43 -20.90 -21.22
N SER A 108 -4.58 -20.31 -22.07
CA SER A 108 -4.70 -20.41 -23.55
C SER A 108 -3.50 -21.06 -24.26
N ARG A 109 -2.72 -21.90 -23.57
CA ARG A 109 -1.90 -22.94 -24.23
C ARG A 109 -2.37 -24.31 -23.75
N SER A 110 -3.45 -24.79 -24.37
CA SER A 110 -3.74 -26.21 -24.54
C SER A 110 -3.14 -26.68 -25.86
#